data_AF-A0AAD4DEE8-F1
#
_entry.id   AF-A0AAD4DEE8-F1
#
_cell.length_a   1.000
_cell.length_b   1.000
_cell.length_c   1.000
_cell.angle_alpha   90.00
_cell.angle_beta   90.00
_cell.angle_gamma   90.00
#
_symmetry.space_group_name_H-M   'P 1'
#
loop_
_entity.id
_entity.type
_entity.pdbx_description
1 polymer ?
#
loop_
_entity_poly.entity_id
_entity_poly.type
_entity_poly.pdbx_seq_one_letter_code
_entity_poly.pdbx_strand_id
1 'polypeptide(L)'
;MTITNKDKLIIFDTTLRDGEQSPGVTLTVNEKIEIAKQLSRLGVDVLEAGFPVASQGDFDAVQRIANEVGPLMVGREALGKPITIAGLARAVPADIQRCYDAIANAPHKRIHTFLATSDIHLEHKLKITRDECVKRAVAAVSFAKTLVDDVEFSPEDAGRSDQDFLCTVLSAVIQAGATTLNIPDTVGYNMPEEYGAMIKYLIAHTKGSDKVIWSAHCHNDLGLATANTLSGICNGIRQVEVTINGIGERAGNTAMEEIVMAVHTHPDFFPVYHTINTPLFFRISQLVSSLSGMVVQPNKAIVGANAFLHESGIHQDGVLKNKQTYEIISPETVGANTVNLVLGKHSGRAAFRSRLQELGFGELTEDEFQIAFNSFKTLADSKKRVTEQDLLALLSDQVSSSDGENTTYTIKSLQVVSGTSFATATVQLQNTQTGDVLIDAAIGKSGPIEAVFLAIQRLVGKKIHLLKFDITAVGQGVDALGQVSVKIAESTSTSGSSSDNEDAVAENEDKDAGLNEATYHGHGADSDIIQAATKAYLNAINRLVANENKRILGERKVDV
;
A
#
# COMPACT_ATOMS: atom_id res chain seq x y z
N MET A 1 21.14 -34.30 8.14
CA MET A 1 22.09 -33.26 7.71
C MET A 1 21.71 -31.98 8.43
N THR A 2 22.59 -31.47 9.27
CA THR A 2 22.37 -30.30 10.13
C THR A 2 22.26 -29.02 9.30
N ILE A 3 21.19 -28.27 9.55
CA ILE A 3 20.84 -26.97 8.95
C ILE A 3 21.82 -25.91 9.49
N THR A 4 23.02 -25.78 8.93
CA THR A 4 24.03 -24.82 9.45
C THR A 4 24.75 -23.99 8.38
N ASN A 5 24.29 -23.94 7.12
CA ASN A 5 25.03 -23.21 6.08
C ASN A 5 24.18 -22.49 5.01
N LYS A 6 22.95 -22.08 5.36
CA LYS A 6 22.13 -21.24 4.46
C LYS A 6 22.22 -19.78 4.89
N ASP A 7 22.27 -18.90 3.90
CA ASP A 7 22.23 -17.46 4.14
C ASP A 7 20.81 -17.02 4.47
N LYS A 8 20.68 -15.97 5.28
CA LYS A 8 19.37 -15.33 5.48
C LYS A 8 19.00 -14.57 4.21
N LEU A 9 17.78 -14.79 3.72
CA LEU A 9 17.15 -13.92 2.72
C LEU A 9 16.60 -12.68 3.42
N ILE A 10 17.13 -11.52 3.07
CA ILE A 10 16.67 -10.22 3.57
C ILE A 10 15.41 -9.83 2.80
N ILE A 11 14.33 -9.59 3.53
CA ILE A 11 13.08 -9.13 2.93
C ILE A 11 13.01 -7.61 3.03
N PHE A 12 13.10 -6.95 1.88
CA PHE A 12 12.91 -5.51 1.73
C PHE A 12 11.49 -5.28 1.21
N ASP A 13 10.65 -4.62 2.00
CA ASP A 13 9.31 -4.25 1.58
C ASP A 13 9.29 -2.82 1.02
N THR A 14 8.70 -2.64 -0.16
CA THR A 14 8.45 -1.33 -0.79
C THR A 14 6.96 -1.07 -1.03
N THR A 15 6.08 -1.66 -0.22
CA THR A 15 4.63 -1.47 -0.32
C THR A 15 4.25 0.01 -0.12
N LEU A 16 4.96 0.73 0.76
CA LEU A 16 4.71 2.14 1.09
C LEU A 16 5.36 3.15 0.14
N ARG A 17 6.16 2.69 -0.83
CA ARG A 17 6.79 3.52 -1.85
C ARG A 17 6.38 3.06 -3.24
N ASP A 18 6.92 1.96 -3.75
CA ASP A 18 6.61 1.46 -5.09
C ASP A 18 5.16 1.00 -5.16
N GLY A 19 4.68 0.31 -4.12
CA GLY A 19 3.28 -0.13 -4.03
C GLY A 19 2.28 1.03 -4.14
N GLU A 20 2.57 2.16 -3.49
CA GLU A 20 1.74 3.37 -3.55
C GLU A 20 1.77 4.06 -4.94
N GLN A 21 2.82 3.85 -5.75
CA GLN A 21 2.89 4.39 -7.11
C GLN A 21 1.86 3.77 -8.08
N SER A 22 1.14 2.72 -7.64
CA SER A 22 0.01 2.15 -8.37
C SER A 22 -1.06 3.22 -8.65
N PRO A 23 -1.54 3.37 -9.90
CA PRO A 23 -2.60 4.33 -10.21
C PRO A 23 -3.85 4.13 -9.35
N GLY A 24 -4.22 5.16 -8.57
CA GLY A 24 -5.40 5.14 -7.70
C GLY A 24 -5.13 4.70 -6.26
N VAL A 25 -3.89 4.38 -5.91
CA VAL A 25 -3.49 4.21 -4.50
C VAL A 25 -3.02 5.56 -3.96
N THR A 26 -3.56 6.00 -2.84
CA THR A 26 -3.11 7.20 -2.13
C THR A 26 -3.31 6.97 -0.65
N LEU A 27 -2.22 6.69 0.06
CA LEU A 27 -2.27 6.39 1.48
C LEU A 27 -2.05 7.69 2.27
N THR A 28 -2.90 7.92 3.25
CA THR A 28 -2.65 8.96 4.27
C THR A 28 -1.48 8.56 5.16
N VAL A 29 -0.92 9.53 5.88
CA VAL A 29 0.18 9.30 6.83
C VAL A 29 -0.19 8.22 7.87
N ASN A 30 -1.41 8.26 8.41
CA ASN A 30 -1.88 7.28 9.39
C ASN A 30 -2.01 5.86 8.80
N GLU A 31 -2.55 5.76 7.58
CA GLU A 31 -2.67 4.48 6.87
C GLU A 31 -1.28 3.88 6.56
N LYS A 32 -0.30 4.71 6.16
CA LYS A 32 1.09 4.27 5.99
C LYS A 32 1.70 3.74 7.29
N ILE A 33 1.46 4.42 8.41
CA ILE A 33 1.98 3.98 9.72
C ILE A 33 1.35 2.66 10.16
N GLU A 34 0.05 2.47 9.95
CA GLU A 34 -0.60 1.21 10.30
C GLU A 34 -0.03 0.03 9.50
N ILE A 35 0.14 0.20 8.18
CA ILE A 35 0.80 -0.80 7.33
C ILE A 35 2.25 -1.02 7.80
N ALA A 36 3.01 0.05 8.09
CA ALA A 36 4.39 -0.04 8.57
C ALA A 36 4.51 -0.82 9.90
N LYS A 37 3.59 -0.61 10.85
CA LYS A 37 3.52 -1.38 12.10
C LYS A 37 3.30 -2.86 11.83
N GLN A 38 2.35 -3.21 10.93
CA GLN A 38 2.10 -4.61 10.58
C GLN A 38 3.28 -5.24 9.83
N LEU A 39 3.96 -4.52 8.93
CA LEU A 39 5.18 -4.99 8.26
C LEU A 39 6.32 -5.24 9.27
N SER A 40 6.46 -4.35 10.26
CA SER A 40 7.43 -4.55 11.35
C SER A 40 7.12 -5.82 12.16
N ARG A 41 5.84 -6.04 12.49
CA ARG A 41 5.35 -7.24 13.20
C ARG A 41 5.46 -8.53 12.38
N LEU A 42 5.28 -8.43 11.06
CA LEU A 42 5.46 -9.53 10.11
C LEU A 42 6.91 -10.04 10.09
N GLY A 43 7.86 -9.19 10.49
CA GLY A 43 9.28 -9.52 10.56
C GLY A 43 10.07 -9.07 9.33
N VAL A 44 9.57 -8.08 8.59
CA VAL A 44 10.29 -7.43 7.48
C VAL A 44 11.63 -6.86 8.01
N ASP A 45 12.69 -7.04 7.20
CA ASP A 45 14.04 -6.64 7.56
C ASP A 45 14.30 -5.16 7.23
N VAL A 46 13.86 -4.72 6.05
CA VAL A 46 14.01 -3.35 5.55
C VAL A 46 12.67 -2.86 5.02
N LEU A 47 12.24 -1.67 5.44
CA LEU A 47 11.02 -1.01 4.97
C LEU A 47 11.40 0.26 4.22
N GLU A 48 11.13 0.31 2.92
CA GLU A 48 11.18 1.55 2.16
C GLU A 48 9.90 2.35 2.42
N ALA A 49 10.03 3.35 3.29
CA ALA A 49 8.90 4.06 3.85
C ALA A 49 8.30 5.12 2.91
N GLY A 50 8.99 5.43 1.80
CA GLY A 50 8.56 6.44 0.84
C GLY A 50 9.72 7.03 0.02
N PHE A 51 9.41 8.10 -0.70
CA PHE A 51 10.32 8.91 -1.50
C PHE A 51 10.29 10.38 -1.02
N PRO A 52 11.03 10.73 0.05
CA PRO A 52 10.86 11.99 0.80
C PRO A 52 10.91 13.30 0.00
N VAL A 53 11.58 13.33 -1.16
CA VAL A 53 11.63 14.51 -2.02
C VAL A 53 10.37 14.72 -2.86
N ALA A 54 9.53 13.70 -3.01
CA ALA A 54 8.34 13.75 -3.86
C ALA A 54 7.32 14.80 -3.36
N SER A 55 7.14 14.92 -2.05
CA SER A 55 6.27 15.94 -1.44
C SER A 55 6.61 16.18 0.04
N GLN A 56 6.02 17.22 0.64
CA GLN A 56 6.11 17.42 2.09
C GLN A 56 5.35 16.33 2.86
N GLY A 57 4.19 15.90 2.37
CA GLY A 57 3.42 14.84 3.01
C GLY A 57 4.18 13.50 3.07
N ASP A 58 4.94 13.19 2.02
CA ASP A 58 5.75 11.97 1.99
C ASP A 58 6.98 12.06 2.91
N PHE A 59 7.62 13.24 2.98
CA PHE A 59 8.66 13.50 3.98
C PHE A 59 8.13 13.32 5.41
N ASP A 60 6.98 13.92 5.73
CA ASP A 60 6.36 13.84 7.05
C ASP A 60 5.98 12.39 7.40
N ALA A 61 5.46 11.63 6.43
CA ALA A 61 5.14 10.22 6.59
C ALA A 61 6.39 9.38 6.92
N VAL A 62 7.45 9.52 6.12
CA VAL A 62 8.71 8.80 6.32
C VAL A 62 9.33 9.16 7.67
N GLN A 63 9.32 10.44 8.04
CA GLN A 63 9.85 10.88 9.33
C GLN A 63 9.06 10.31 10.51
N ARG A 64 7.73 10.27 10.40
CA ARG A 64 6.89 9.69 11.45
C ARG A 64 7.09 8.18 11.56
N ILE A 65 7.20 7.46 10.44
CA ILE A 65 7.55 6.02 10.42
C ILE A 65 8.93 5.78 11.05
N ALA A 66 9.92 6.60 10.73
CA ALA A 66 11.26 6.52 11.31
C ALA A 66 11.24 6.67 12.84
N ASN A 67 10.42 7.59 13.35
CA ASN A 67 10.28 7.87 14.78
C ASN A 67 9.47 6.79 15.53
N GLU A 68 8.34 6.36 14.97
CA GLU A 68 7.37 5.50 15.65
C GLU A 68 7.61 4.00 15.39
N VAL A 69 7.91 3.63 14.15
CA VAL A 69 8.05 2.22 13.73
C VAL A 69 9.50 1.77 13.73
N GLY A 70 10.44 2.66 13.39
CA GLY A 70 11.87 2.40 13.42
C GLY A 70 12.37 1.75 14.72
N PRO A 71 11.96 2.21 15.93
CA PRO A 71 12.36 1.60 17.20
C PRO A 71 11.43 0.48 17.69
N LEU A 72 10.31 0.22 17.01
CA LEU A 72 9.29 -0.72 17.47
C LEU A 72 9.85 -2.14 17.50
N MET A 73 9.62 -2.86 18.60
CA MET A 73 10.05 -4.27 18.78
C MET A 73 8.90 -5.26 18.92
N VAL A 74 7.66 -4.77 18.98
CA VAL A 74 6.45 -5.59 19.20
C VAL A 74 6.31 -6.64 18.10
N GLY A 75 6.33 -7.92 18.48
CA GLY A 75 6.19 -9.05 17.57
C GLY A 75 7.45 -9.39 16.75
N ARG A 76 8.56 -8.71 17.01
CA ARG A 76 9.87 -8.98 16.39
C ARG A 76 10.98 -9.20 17.42
N GLU A 77 10.62 -9.49 18.67
CA GLU A 77 11.54 -9.74 19.78
C GLU A 77 12.49 -10.91 19.45
N ALA A 78 11.97 -11.94 18.79
CA ALA A 78 12.76 -13.10 18.35
C ALA A 78 13.84 -12.76 17.29
N LEU A 79 13.69 -11.63 16.57
CA LEU A 79 14.70 -11.16 15.61
C LEU A 79 15.84 -10.40 16.29
N GLY A 80 15.64 -9.94 17.53
CA GLY A 80 16.66 -9.25 18.32
C GLY A 80 17.07 -7.86 17.81
N LYS A 81 16.40 -7.34 16.77
CA LYS A 81 16.67 -6.01 16.22
C LYS A 81 15.42 -5.31 15.66
N PRO A 82 15.36 -3.96 15.70
CA PRO A 82 14.31 -3.19 15.03
C PRO A 82 14.36 -3.33 13.51
N ILE A 83 13.33 -2.81 12.84
CA ILE A 83 13.30 -2.74 11.38
C ILE A 83 14.29 -1.69 10.87
N THR A 84 14.88 -1.91 9.70
CA THR A 84 15.66 -0.87 9.01
C THR A 84 14.71 0.01 8.21
N ILE A 85 14.74 1.32 8.42
CA ILE A 85 13.93 2.27 7.64
C ILE A 85 14.77 2.80 6.48
N ALA A 86 14.31 2.51 5.27
CA ALA A 86 14.89 3.00 4.03
C ALA A 86 14.07 4.16 3.46
N GLY A 87 14.75 5.14 2.86
CA GLY A 87 14.13 6.15 2.01
C GLY A 87 14.78 6.15 0.63
N LEU A 88 13.97 6.36 -0.41
CA LEU A 88 14.44 6.49 -1.78
C LEU A 88 14.94 7.91 -2.04
N ALA A 89 16.04 8.06 -2.78
CA ALA A 89 16.56 9.35 -3.23
C ALA A 89 17.12 9.25 -4.66
N ARG A 90 16.82 10.22 -5.52
CA ARG A 90 17.56 10.35 -6.79
C ARG A 90 19.04 10.61 -6.48
N ALA A 91 19.93 10.29 -7.42
CA ALA A 91 21.36 10.57 -7.36
C ALA A 91 21.69 12.08 -7.45
N VAL A 92 21.12 12.88 -6.55
CA VAL A 92 21.24 14.33 -6.44
C VAL A 92 21.49 14.67 -4.96
N PRO A 93 22.50 15.50 -4.62
CA PRO A 93 22.82 15.79 -3.22
C PRO A 93 21.66 16.31 -2.38
N ALA A 94 20.82 17.19 -2.93
CA ALA A 94 19.67 17.74 -2.21
C ALA A 94 18.64 16.66 -1.84
N ASP A 95 18.38 15.71 -2.74
CA ASP A 95 17.45 14.60 -2.53
C ASP A 95 17.98 13.62 -1.48
N ILE A 96 19.28 13.31 -1.53
CA ILE A 96 19.96 12.44 -0.57
C ILE A 96 19.93 13.07 0.83
N GLN A 97 20.21 14.38 0.94
CA GLN A 97 20.12 15.10 2.20
C GLN A 97 18.70 15.07 2.76
N ARG A 98 17.70 15.37 1.92
CA ARG A 98 16.29 15.33 2.34
C ARG A 98 15.85 13.94 2.75
N CYS A 99 16.33 12.91 2.08
CA CYS A 99 16.08 11.52 2.47
C CYS A 99 16.67 11.22 3.86
N TYR A 100 17.92 11.62 4.10
CA TYR A 100 18.55 11.47 5.41
C TYR A 100 17.76 12.19 6.50
N ASP A 101 17.36 13.44 6.27
CA ASP A 101 16.62 14.24 7.25
C ASP A 101 15.29 13.59 7.65
N ALA A 102 14.65 12.87 6.72
CA ALA A 102 13.43 12.12 7.00
C ALA A 102 13.71 10.88 7.86
N ILE A 103 14.76 10.10 7.57
CA ILE A 103 15.05 8.84 8.29
C ILE A 103 16.02 8.99 9.47
N ALA A 104 16.49 10.20 9.77
CA ALA A 104 17.62 10.44 10.67
C ALA A 104 17.46 9.82 12.06
N ASN A 105 16.23 9.78 12.56
CA ASN A 105 15.88 9.30 13.90
C ASN A 105 15.64 7.78 13.97
N ALA A 106 15.56 7.08 12.84
CA ALA A 106 15.43 5.63 12.85
C ALA A 106 16.72 5.00 13.43
N PRO A 107 16.62 4.03 14.37
CA PRO A 107 17.79 3.36 14.93
C PRO A 107 18.65 2.66 13.88
N HIS A 108 17.99 2.07 12.89
CA HIS A 108 18.60 1.52 11.69
C HIS A 108 18.02 2.22 10.48
N LYS A 109 18.90 2.82 9.67
CA LYS A 109 18.54 3.69 8.56
C LYS A 109 19.36 3.36 7.33
N ARG A 110 18.70 3.36 6.18
CA ARG A 110 19.30 3.09 4.88
C ARG A 110 18.92 4.19 3.89
N ILE A 111 19.89 4.65 3.12
CA ILE A 111 19.59 5.49 1.95
C ILE A 111 19.65 4.58 0.73
N HIS A 112 18.53 4.50 0.01
CA HIS A 112 18.46 3.85 -1.29
C HIS A 112 18.56 4.95 -2.36
N THR A 113 19.65 4.94 -3.13
CA THR A 113 19.81 5.84 -4.27
C THR A 113 19.91 5.10 -5.59
N PHE A 114 19.53 5.76 -6.68
CA PHE A 114 19.44 5.10 -7.97
C PHE A 114 19.82 6.04 -9.12
N LEU A 115 20.26 5.42 -10.22
CA LEU A 115 20.53 6.11 -11.48
C LEU A 115 20.33 5.15 -12.66
N ALA A 116 19.66 5.62 -13.71
CA ALA A 116 19.47 4.83 -14.93
C ALA A 116 20.80 4.49 -15.60
N THR A 117 20.94 3.24 -16.06
CA THR A 117 22.19 2.75 -16.68
C THR A 117 22.02 2.23 -18.10
N SER A 118 20.78 2.01 -18.57
CA SER A 118 20.54 1.51 -19.92
C SER A 118 20.83 2.59 -20.95
N ASP A 119 21.36 2.21 -22.11
CA ASP A 119 21.74 3.19 -23.14
C ASP A 119 20.54 4.05 -23.59
N ILE A 120 19.35 3.45 -23.66
CA ILE A 120 18.11 4.16 -23.98
C ILE A 120 17.79 5.27 -22.95
N HIS A 121 18.00 5.01 -21.67
CA HIS A 121 17.80 6.01 -20.63
C HIS A 121 18.95 7.04 -20.60
N LEU A 122 20.19 6.63 -20.80
CA LEU A 122 21.32 7.56 -20.88
C LEU A 122 21.16 8.55 -22.04
N GLU A 123 20.75 8.07 -23.20
CA GLU A 123 20.57 8.89 -24.40
C GLU A 123 19.31 9.75 -24.35
N HIS A 124 18.15 9.17 -24.05
CA HIS A 124 16.87 9.86 -24.23
C HIS A 124 16.30 10.48 -22.94
N LYS A 125 16.55 9.87 -21.77
CA LYS A 125 16.02 10.34 -20.47
C LYS A 125 16.99 11.32 -19.79
N LEU A 126 18.23 10.90 -19.59
CA LEU A 126 19.22 11.65 -18.81
C LEU A 126 20.10 12.57 -19.66
N LYS A 127 20.28 12.26 -20.94
CA LYS A 127 21.17 12.98 -21.87
C LYS A 127 22.60 13.11 -21.32
N ILE A 128 23.15 12.00 -20.82
CA ILE A 128 24.50 11.92 -20.26
C ILE A 128 25.30 10.77 -20.88
N THR A 129 26.62 10.85 -20.82
CA THR A 129 27.50 9.76 -21.27
C THR A 129 27.64 8.68 -20.18
N ARG A 130 28.12 7.50 -20.58
CA ARG A 130 28.47 6.40 -19.65
C ARG A 130 29.48 6.86 -18.57
N ASP A 131 30.49 7.65 -18.95
CA ASP A 131 31.48 8.20 -17.99
C ASP A 131 30.84 9.16 -16.97
N GLU A 132 29.92 10.01 -17.43
CA GLU A 132 29.18 10.93 -16.56
C GLU A 132 28.24 10.16 -15.62
N CYS A 133 27.61 9.09 -16.11
CA CYS A 133 26.79 8.18 -15.30
C CYS A 133 27.62 7.59 -14.13
N VAL A 134 28.80 7.04 -14.42
CA VAL A 134 29.70 6.49 -13.38
C VAL A 134 30.07 7.56 -12.35
N LYS A 135 30.47 8.77 -12.79
CA LYS A 135 30.84 9.87 -11.88
C LYS A 135 29.68 10.28 -10.97
N ARG A 136 28.47 10.39 -11.52
CA ARG A 136 27.27 10.75 -10.75
C ARG A 136 26.90 9.67 -9.74
N ALA A 137 26.93 8.40 -10.15
CA ALA A 137 26.66 7.28 -9.26
C ALA A 137 27.65 7.24 -8.09
N VAL A 138 28.96 7.38 -8.36
CA VAL A 138 30.00 7.44 -7.33
C VAL A 138 29.80 8.63 -6.40
N ALA A 139 29.52 9.82 -6.93
CA ALA A 139 29.30 11.03 -6.12
C ALA A 139 28.09 10.90 -5.19
N ALA A 140 26.99 10.35 -5.70
CA ALA A 140 25.77 10.10 -4.92
C ALA A 140 26.02 9.11 -3.79
N VAL A 141 26.61 7.94 -4.09
CA VAL A 141 26.91 6.92 -3.09
C VAL A 141 27.93 7.41 -2.05
N SER A 142 28.99 8.11 -2.49
CA SER A 142 29.98 8.68 -1.58
C SER A 142 29.33 9.67 -0.62
N PHE A 143 28.44 10.54 -1.10
CA PHE A 143 27.74 11.50 -0.26
C PHE A 143 26.78 10.79 0.71
N ALA A 144 25.97 9.84 0.25
CA ALA A 144 25.09 9.05 1.11
C ALA A 144 25.87 8.32 2.22
N LYS A 145 27.07 7.79 1.91
CA LYS A 145 27.93 7.11 2.88
C LYS A 145 28.49 8.04 3.97
N THR A 146 28.53 9.36 3.73
CA THR A 146 28.87 10.32 4.80
C THR A 146 27.74 10.53 5.80
N LEU A 147 26.50 10.16 5.44
CA LEU A 147 25.30 10.37 6.24
C LEU A 147 24.84 9.09 6.94
N VAL A 148 24.97 7.93 6.29
CA VAL A 148 24.56 6.62 6.83
C VAL A 148 25.57 5.53 6.51
N ASP A 149 25.58 4.48 7.33
CA ASP A 149 26.46 3.35 7.09
C ASP A 149 25.95 2.35 6.05
N ASP A 150 24.64 2.24 5.91
CA ASP A 150 23.97 1.31 5.00
C ASP A 150 23.43 2.08 3.78
N VAL A 151 24.06 1.87 2.63
CA VAL A 151 23.76 2.56 1.38
C VAL A 151 23.46 1.53 0.30
N GLU A 152 22.27 1.64 -0.26
CA GLU A 152 21.83 0.81 -1.38
C GLU A 152 21.89 1.60 -2.68
N PHE A 153 22.42 0.96 -3.73
CA PHE A 153 22.48 1.55 -5.06
C PHE A 153 21.75 0.68 -6.09
N SER A 154 20.86 1.31 -6.86
CA SER A 154 20.15 0.68 -7.98
C SER A 154 20.56 1.27 -9.33
N PRO A 155 21.21 0.49 -10.22
CA PRO A 155 21.19 0.75 -11.65
C PRO A 155 19.77 0.60 -12.21
N GLU A 156 18.98 1.67 -12.27
CA GLU A 156 17.64 1.64 -12.87
C GLU A 156 17.74 1.13 -14.33
N ASP A 157 16.80 0.23 -14.68
CA ASP A 157 16.73 -0.48 -15.97
C ASP A 157 17.90 -1.44 -16.25
N ALA A 158 18.49 -2.02 -15.20
CA ALA A 158 19.60 -2.97 -15.30
C ALA A 158 19.32 -4.16 -16.23
N GLY A 159 18.08 -4.67 -16.24
CA GLY A 159 17.67 -5.78 -17.10
C GLY A 159 17.87 -5.55 -18.60
N ARG A 160 18.02 -4.29 -19.05
CA ARG A 160 18.27 -3.89 -20.45
C ARG A 160 19.61 -3.15 -20.64
N SER A 161 20.43 -3.07 -19.60
CA SER A 161 21.74 -2.44 -19.66
C SER A 161 22.81 -3.40 -20.20
N ASP A 162 23.85 -2.83 -20.81
CA ASP A 162 25.06 -3.57 -21.16
C ASP A 162 25.75 -4.11 -19.89
N GLN A 163 25.98 -5.42 -19.83
CA GLN A 163 26.44 -6.11 -18.61
C GLN A 163 27.86 -5.68 -18.20
N ASP A 164 28.75 -5.41 -19.16
CA ASP A 164 30.11 -4.95 -18.86
C ASP A 164 30.12 -3.52 -18.30
N PHE A 165 29.24 -2.67 -18.84
CA PHE A 165 29.02 -1.34 -18.28
C PHE A 165 28.41 -1.40 -16.88
N LEU A 166 27.43 -2.29 -16.63
CA LEU A 166 26.91 -2.53 -15.29
C LEU A 166 28.03 -2.93 -14.32
N CYS A 167 28.87 -3.91 -14.68
CA CYS A 167 30.02 -4.29 -13.84
C CYS A 167 30.95 -3.11 -13.54
N THR A 168 31.14 -2.20 -14.49
CA THR A 168 31.94 -0.97 -14.31
C THR A 168 31.29 -0.03 -13.28
N VAL A 169 30.00 0.28 -13.44
CA VAL A 169 29.24 1.14 -12.52
C VAL A 169 29.21 0.54 -11.12
N LEU A 170 28.85 -0.75 -11.02
CA LEU A 170 28.72 -1.48 -9.76
C LEU A 170 30.06 -1.55 -9.01
N SER A 171 31.16 -1.85 -9.71
CA SER A 171 32.50 -1.85 -9.11
C SER A 171 32.88 -0.48 -8.54
N ALA A 172 32.49 0.60 -9.23
CA ALA A 172 32.79 1.96 -8.80
C ALA A 172 31.97 2.37 -7.57
N VAL A 173 30.67 2.03 -7.52
CA VAL A 173 29.84 2.34 -6.35
C VAL A 173 30.18 1.50 -5.12
N ILE A 174 30.64 0.25 -5.30
CA ILE A 174 31.19 -0.56 -4.19
C ILE A 174 32.39 0.17 -3.57
N GLN A 175 33.31 0.67 -4.39
CA GLN A 175 34.47 1.43 -3.90
C GLN A 175 34.07 2.75 -3.22
N ALA A 176 32.98 3.37 -3.67
CA ALA A 176 32.42 4.58 -3.09
C ALA A 176 31.71 4.33 -1.73
N GLY A 177 31.38 3.08 -1.41
CA GLY A 177 30.82 2.70 -0.11
C GLY A 177 29.40 2.13 -0.13
N ALA A 178 28.88 1.72 -1.30
CA ALA A 178 27.62 0.96 -1.36
C ALA A 178 27.77 -0.38 -0.60
N THR A 179 26.77 -0.72 0.22
CA THR A 179 26.68 -1.96 1.00
C THR A 179 25.72 -2.96 0.37
N THR A 180 24.75 -2.48 -0.40
CA THR A 180 23.76 -3.29 -1.11
C THR A 180 23.65 -2.82 -2.56
N LEU A 181 23.61 -3.75 -3.51
CA LEU A 181 23.41 -3.49 -4.93
C LEU A 181 22.11 -4.15 -5.38
N ASN A 182 21.12 -3.33 -5.73
CA ASN A 182 19.84 -3.80 -6.23
C ASN A 182 19.81 -3.83 -7.75
N ILE A 183 19.46 -4.97 -8.32
CA ILE A 183 19.45 -5.19 -9.78
C ILE A 183 18.00 -5.27 -10.25
N PRO A 184 17.40 -4.14 -10.69
CA PRO A 184 16.00 -4.13 -11.05
C PRO A 184 15.72 -4.68 -12.46
N ASP A 185 14.68 -5.51 -12.59
CA ASP A 185 13.95 -5.73 -13.85
C ASP A 185 12.82 -4.70 -13.90
N THR A 186 13.21 -3.44 -14.18
CA THR A 186 12.36 -2.25 -14.06
C THR A 186 11.08 -2.34 -14.88
N VAL A 187 11.11 -3.03 -16.01
CA VAL A 187 9.99 -3.15 -16.95
C VAL A 187 9.38 -4.56 -16.97
N GLY A 188 9.81 -5.46 -16.09
CA GLY A 188 9.28 -6.83 -15.99
C GLY A 188 9.43 -7.65 -17.28
N TYR A 189 10.51 -7.45 -18.02
CA TYR A 189 10.71 -8.00 -19.38
C TYR A 189 11.59 -9.25 -19.40
N ASN A 190 12.50 -9.41 -18.43
CA ASN A 190 13.47 -10.49 -18.47
C ASN A 190 12.78 -11.86 -18.32
N MET A 191 13.34 -12.88 -18.98
CA MET A 191 12.98 -14.27 -18.69
C MET A 191 13.76 -14.79 -17.46
N PRO A 192 13.24 -15.77 -16.70
CA PRO A 192 13.89 -16.25 -15.47
C PRO A 192 15.34 -16.73 -15.69
N GLU A 193 15.61 -17.45 -16.77
CA GLU A 193 16.95 -17.92 -17.11
C GLU A 193 17.90 -16.76 -17.46
N GLU A 194 17.39 -15.72 -18.14
CA GLU A 194 18.17 -14.54 -18.50
C GLU A 194 18.51 -13.71 -17.26
N TYR A 195 17.52 -13.48 -16.38
CA TYR A 195 17.72 -12.73 -15.15
C TYR A 195 18.71 -13.46 -14.22
N GLY A 196 18.53 -14.78 -14.02
CA GLY A 196 19.45 -15.59 -13.23
C GLY A 196 20.87 -15.62 -13.80
N ALA A 197 21.02 -15.75 -15.11
CA ALA A 197 22.32 -15.70 -15.78
C ALA A 197 22.99 -14.34 -15.64
N MET A 198 22.23 -13.24 -15.76
CA MET A 198 22.72 -11.89 -15.53
C MET A 198 23.22 -11.71 -14.09
N ILE A 199 22.45 -12.11 -13.07
CA ILE A 199 22.89 -12.04 -11.67
C ILE A 199 24.22 -12.80 -11.48
N LYS A 200 24.29 -14.03 -11.99
CA LYS A 200 25.50 -14.86 -11.91
C LYS A 200 26.70 -14.18 -12.58
N TYR A 201 26.47 -13.56 -13.74
CA TYR A 201 27.49 -12.81 -14.47
C TYR A 201 27.99 -11.61 -13.65
N LEU A 202 27.08 -10.78 -13.15
CA LEU A 202 27.40 -9.58 -12.38
C LEU A 202 28.21 -9.92 -11.12
N ILE A 203 27.83 -10.96 -10.38
CA ILE A 203 28.55 -11.42 -9.19
C ILE A 203 29.97 -11.88 -9.54
N ALA A 204 30.13 -12.61 -10.66
CA ALA A 204 31.43 -13.14 -11.08
C ALA A 204 32.40 -12.06 -11.61
N HIS A 205 31.89 -10.99 -12.23
CA HIS A 205 32.71 -10.02 -12.96
C HIS A 205 32.82 -8.64 -12.28
N THR A 206 31.95 -8.33 -11.32
CA THR A 206 32.02 -7.07 -10.57
C THR A 206 33.11 -7.13 -9.50
N LYS A 207 34.02 -6.16 -9.49
CA LYS A 207 35.10 -6.10 -8.49
C LYS A 207 34.55 -5.74 -7.12
N GLY A 208 34.85 -6.56 -6.12
CA GLY A 208 34.34 -6.38 -4.75
C GLY A 208 32.92 -6.92 -4.54
N SER A 209 32.44 -7.78 -5.43
CA SER A 209 31.12 -8.42 -5.36
C SER A 209 30.89 -9.22 -4.07
N ASP A 210 31.96 -9.64 -3.38
CA ASP A 210 31.96 -10.35 -2.10
C ASP A 210 31.73 -9.45 -0.88
N LYS A 211 31.76 -8.13 -1.06
CA LYS A 211 31.65 -7.13 0.01
C LYS A 211 30.27 -6.53 0.16
N VAL A 212 29.34 -6.90 -0.71
CA VAL A 212 28.00 -6.31 -0.79
C VAL A 212 26.93 -7.38 -0.81
N ILE A 213 25.73 -6.98 -0.41
CA ILE A 213 24.52 -7.79 -0.57
C ILE A 213 23.96 -7.53 -1.97
N TRP A 214 23.64 -8.59 -2.70
CA TRP A 214 22.94 -8.49 -3.98
C TRP A 214 21.43 -8.56 -3.74
N SER A 215 20.72 -7.54 -4.22
CA SER A 215 19.26 -7.40 -4.14
C SER A 215 18.61 -7.55 -5.52
N ALA A 216 17.40 -8.09 -5.54
CA ALA A 216 16.57 -8.19 -6.73
C ALA A 216 15.27 -7.40 -6.56
N HIS A 217 14.91 -6.61 -7.59
CA HIS A 217 13.66 -5.86 -7.67
C HIS A 217 13.01 -6.11 -9.03
N CYS A 218 12.08 -7.07 -9.11
CA CYS A 218 11.45 -7.44 -10.38
C CYS A 218 10.01 -6.91 -10.46
N HIS A 219 9.70 -6.21 -11.56
CA HIS A 219 8.33 -5.88 -11.94
C HIS A 219 7.67 -7.02 -12.72
N ASN A 220 6.35 -6.94 -12.85
CA ASN A 220 5.51 -8.07 -13.27
C ASN A 220 4.82 -7.91 -14.63
N ASP A 221 5.35 -7.07 -15.52
CA ASP A 221 4.73 -6.76 -16.82
C ASP A 221 4.44 -8.01 -17.69
N LEU A 222 5.29 -9.04 -17.62
CA LEU A 222 5.05 -10.34 -18.29
C LEU A 222 4.49 -11.44 -17.37
N GLY A 223 4.15 -11.13 -16.12
CA GLY A 223 3.68 -12.11 -15.14
C GLY A 223 4.78 -13.02 -14.57
N LEU A 224 6.06 -12.62 -14.71
CA LEU A 224 7.22 -13.44 -14.35
C LEU A 224 8.03 -12.90 -13.16
N ALA A 225 7.57 -11.87 -12.45
CA ALA A 225 8.32 -11.22 -11.37
C ALA A 225 8.77 -12.20 -10.27
N THR A 226 7.84 -13.05 -9.82
CA THR A 226 8.11 -14.10 -8.82
C THR A 226 9.15 -15.10 -9.36
N ALA A 227 9.02 -15.53 -10.61
CA ALA A 227 9.96 -16.48 -11.22
C ALA A 227 11.37 -15.88 -11.40
N ASN A 228 11.46 -14.63 -11.86
CA ASN A 228 12.72 -13.91 -12.02
C ASN A 228 13.43 -13.74 -10.67
N THR A 229 12.69 -13.34 -9.64
CA THR A 229 13.24 -13.17 -8.29
C THR A 229 13.75 -14.50 -7.71
N LEU A 230 13.00 -15.61 -7.85
CA LEU A 230 13.46 -16.94 -7.41
C LEU A 230 14.70 -17.41 -8.17
N SER A 231 14.77 -17.14 -9.48
CA SER A 231 15.96 -17.41 -10.29
C SER A 231 17.17 -16.59 -9.81
N GLY A 232 16.97 -15.33 -9.45
CA GLY A 232 17.98 -14.48 -8.82
C GLY A 232 18.50 -15.08 -7.51
N ILE A 233 17.61 -15.56 -6.63
CA ILE A 233 17.98 -16.20 -5.35
C ILE A 233 18.89 -17.40 -5.58
N CYS A 234 18.55 -18.27 -6.54
CA CYS A 234 19.35 -19.42 -6.93
C CYS A 234 20.73 -19.05 -7.48
N ASN A 235 20.90 -17.83 -7.99
CA ASN A 235 22.13 -17.34 -8.61
C ASN A 235 22.94 -16.36 -7.75
N GLY A 236 22.54 -16.13 -6.49
CA GLY A 236 23.36 -15.40 -5.51
C GLY A 236 22.69 -14.18 -4.87
N ILE A 237 21.45 -13.85 -5.24
CA ILE A 237 20.69 -12.80 -4.55
C ILE A 237 20.45 -13.19 -3.08
N ARG A 238 20.59 -12.21 -2.19
CA ARG A 238 20.39 -12.35 -0.73
C ARG A 238 19.48 -11.30 -0.12
N GLN A 239 19.00 -10.35 -0.92
CA GLN A 239 17.90 -9.46 -0.58
C GLN A 239 16.86 -9.47 -1.71
N VAL A 240 15.59 -9.36 -1.38
CA VAL A 240 14.52 -9.19 -2.39
C VAL A 240 13.65 -8.01 -2.02
N GLU A 241 13.38 -7.17 -3.01
CA GLU A 241 12.48 -6.03 -2.93
C GLU A 241 11.11 -6.45 -3.44
N VAL A 242 10.14 -6.41 -2.54
CA VAL A 242 8.82 -7.02 -2.73
C VAL A 242 7.73 -6.11 -2.17
N THR A 243 6.49 -6.39 -2.55
CA THR A 243 5.32 -5.73 -1.96
C THR A 243 4.28 -6.76 -1.51
N ILE A 244 3.48 -6.38 -0.51
CA ILE A 244 2.29 -7.15 -0.14
C ILE A 244 1.30 -7.12 -1.31
N ASN A 245 0.75 -8.28 -1.63
CA ASN A 245 -0.19 -8.48 -2.74
C ASN A 245 0.42 -8.27 -4.15
N GLY A 246 1.71 -7.95 -4.27
CA GLY A 246 2.35 -7.64 -5.55
C GLY A 246 1.90 -6.30 -6.14
N ILE A 247 1.43 -5.34 -5.33
CA ILE A 247 1.08 -4.00 -5.82
C ILE A 247 2.32 -3.22 -6.26
N GLY A 248 2.15 -2.24 -7.16
CA GLY A 248 3.26 -1.46 -7.72
C GLY A 248 2.92 -0.82 -9.06
N GLU A 249 3.91 -0.16 -9.67
CA GLU A 249 3.73 0.40 -11.01
C GLU A 249 3.24 -0.64 -12.03
N ARG A 250 2.32 -0.24 -12.92
CA ARG A 250 1.79 -1.03 -14.05
C ARG A 250 1.17 -2.36 -13.60
N ALA A 251 1.88 -3.47 -13.81
CA ALA A 251 1.47 -4.83 -13.44
C ALA A 251 1.90 -5.23 -12.03
N GLY A 252 2.62 -4.34 -11.32
CA GLY A 252 3.04 -4.53 -9.95
C GLY A 252 4.47 -5.02 -9.77
N ASN A 253 4.83 -5.20 -8.50
CA ASN A 253 6.12 -5.76 -8.08
C ASN A 253 6.01 -7.26 -7.80
N THR A 254 7.15 -7.88 -7.51
CA THR A 254 7.18 -9.23 -6.96
C THR A 254 6.41 -9.29 -5.63
N ALA A 255 5.51 -10.26 -5.51
CA ALA A 255 4.69 -10.44 -4.32
C ALA A 255 5.48 -11.10 -3.18
N MET A 256 5.48 -10.47 -1.99
CA MET A 256 6.22 -10.97 -0.82
C MET A 256 5.73 -12.35 -0.40
N GLU A 257 4.42 -12.54 -0.31
CA GLU A 257 3.80 -13.79 0.14
C GLU A 257 4.17 -14.97 -0.78
N GLU A 258 4.36 -14.73 -2.07
CA GLU A 258 4.71 -15.77 -3.04
C GLU A 258 6.18 -16.21 -2.89
N ILE A 259 7.11 -15.25 -2.79
CA ILE A 259 8.55 -15.55 -2.60
C ILE A 259 8.80 -16.25 -1.27
N VAL A 260 8.23 -15.72 -0.19
CA VAL A 260 8.43 -16.28 1.14
C VAL A 260 7.87 -17.70 1.20
N MET A 261 6.66 -17.95 0.67
CA MET A 261 6.08 -19.28 0.69
C MET A 261 6.77 -20.27 -0.25
N ALA A 262 7.34 -19.83 -1.37
CA ALA A 262 8.19 -20.68 -2.20
C ALA A 262 9.43 -21.16 -1.43
N VAL A 263 10.14 -20.25 -0.75
CA VAL A 263 11.29 -20.60 0.10
C VAL A 263 10.87 -21.47 1.29
N HIS A 264 9.73 -21.16 1.91
CA HIS A 264 9.19 -21.90 3.05
C HIS A 264 8.86 -23.37 2.71
N THR A 265 8.26 -23.60 1.55
CA THR A 265 7.78 -24.93 1.12
C THR A 265 8.87 -25.78 0.46
N HIS A 266 9.94 -25.15 -0.01
CA HIS A 266 11.06 -25.84 -0.65
C HIS A 266 12.38 -25.55 0.08
N PRO A 267 12.48 -25.89 1.38
CA PRO A 267 13.67 -25.58 2.16
C PRO A 267 14.89 -26.21 1.51
N ASP A 268 14.85 -27.48 1.06
CA ASP A 268 16.04 -28.15 0.52
C ASP A 268 16.49 -27.66 -0.87
N PHE A 269 15.63 -26.96 -1.59
CA PHE A 269 15.93 -26.44 -2.93
C PHE A 269 16.62 -25.07 -2.88
N PHE A 270 16.08 -24.14 -2.08
CA PHE A 270 16.60 -22.79 -2.04
C PHE A 270 17.82 -22.68 -1.09
N PRO A 271 18.88 -21.96 -1.49
CA PRO A 271 20.11 -21.82 -0.70
C PRO A 271 19.97 -20.84 0.48
N VAL A 272 18.75 -20.39 0.78
CA VAL A 272 18.45 -19.34 1.76
C VAL A 272 17.34 -19.76 2.73
N TYR A 273 17.21 -19.04 3.83
CA TYR A 273 16.08 -19.13 4.75
C TYR A 273 15.50 -17.75 5.04
N HIS A 274 14.22 -17.66 5.43
CA HIS A 274 13.57 -16.40 5.83
C HIS A 274 13.21 -16.41 7.32
N THR A 275 12.92 -15.22 7.87
CA THR A 275 12.41 -15.06 9.26
C THR A 275 11.01 -14.46 9.33
N ILE A 276 10.33 -14.33 8.19
CA ILE A 276 8.95 -13.81 8.12
C ILE A 276 7.96 -14.71 8.89
N ASN A 277 7.08 -14.07 9.65
CA ASN A 277 5.99 -14.70 10.38
C ASN A 277 4.81 -14.98 9.43
N THR A 278 4.90 -16.07 8.66
CA THR A 278 3.95 -16.39 7.59
C THR A 278 2.48 -16.46 8.02
N PRO A 279 2.11 -16.88 9.26
CA PRO A 279 0.73 -16.80 9.74
C PRO A 279 0.09 -15.39 9.73
N LEU A 280 0.85 -14.32 9.52
CA LEU A 280 0.32 -12.96 9.42
C LEU A 280 -0.01 -12.52 7.97
N PHE A 281 0.29 -13.34 6.96
CA PHE A 281 0.14 -12.95 5.55
C PHE A 281 -1.30 -12.61 5.16
N PHE A 282 -2.26 -13.48 5.49
CA PHE A 282 -3.65 -13.23 5.10
C PHE A 282 -4.15 -11.90 5.67
N ARG A 283 -3.80 -11.60 6.92
CA ARG A 283 -4.19 -10.34 7.55
C ARG A 283 -3.60 -9.12 6.88
N ILE A 284 -2.28 -9.07 6.71
CA ILE A 284 -1.63 -7.89 6.14
C ILE A 284 -2.07 -7.69 4.69
N SER A 285 -2.32 -8.78 3.95
CA SER A 285 -2.93 -8.75 2.63
C SER A 285 -4.29 -8.05 2.62
N GLN A 286 -5.20 -8.41 3.55
CA GLN A 286 -6.51 -7.76 3.68
C GLN A 286 -6.41 -6.30 4.12
N LEU A 287 -5.48 -5.97 5.04
CA LEU A 287 -5.24 -4.58 5.47
C LEU A 287 -4.79 -3.71 4.29
N VAL A 288 -3.77 -4.16 3.56
CA VAL A 288 -3.25 -3.45 2.38
C VAL A 288 -4.35 -3.32 1.34
N SER A 289 -5.14 -4.37 1.08
CA SER A 289 -6.26 -4.33 0.14
C SER A 289 -7.32 -3.28 0.55
N SER A 290 -7.69 -3.23 1.83
CA SER A 290 -8.68 -2.28 2.34
C SER A 290 -8.20 -0.83 2.26
N LEU A 291 -6.95 -0.57 2.68
CA LEU A 291 -6.41 0.80 2.73
C LEU A 291 -6.00 1.33 1.35
N SER A 292 -5.50 0.47 0.47
CA SER A 292 -5.13 0.85 -0.90
C SER A 292 -6.33 0.92 -1.85
N GLY A 293 -7.43 0.23 -1.53
CA GLY A 293 -8.54 0.01 -2.45
C GLY A 293 -8.25 -1.01 -3.57
N MET A 294 -7.06 -1.63 -3.59
CA MET A 294 -6.72 -2.67 -4.56
C MET A 294 -7.23 -4.03 -4.07
N VAL A 295 -8.33 -4.49 -4.66
CA VAL A 295 -8.96 -5.77 -4.31
C VAL A 295 -8.04 -6.94 -4.68
N VAL A 296 -7.84 -7.85 -3.74
CA VAL A 296 -7.11 -9.10 -3.96
C VAL A 296 -7.93 -10.01 -4.88
N GLN A 297 -7.32 -10.47 -5.97
CA GLN A 297 -7.98 -11.43 -6.86
C GLN A 297 -8.33 -12.71 -6.08
N PRO A 298 -9.55 -13.27 -6.23
CA PRO A 298 -9.96 -14.45 -5.48
C PRO A 298 -8.99 -15.64 -5.66
N ASN A 299 -8.40 -15.80 -6.84
CA ASN A 299 -7.49 -16.89 -7.18
C ASN A 299 -6.01 -16.51 -7.03
N LYS A 300 -5.68 -15.37 -6.38
CA LYS A 300 -4.29 -15.00 -6.13
C LYS A 300 -3.60 -16.05 -5.27
N ALA A 301 -2.34 -16.37 -5.63
CA ALA A 301 -1.53 -17.31 -4.88
C ALA A 301 -1.40 -16.89 -3.41
N ILE A 302 -1.41 -17.87 -2.50
CA ILE A 302 -1.19 -17.75 -1.05
C ILE A 302 -2.31 -17.02 -0.28
N VAL A 303 -2.79 -15.87 -0.75
CA VAL A 303 -3.70 -14.98 0.00
C VAL A 303 -5.07 -14.78 -0.66
N GLY A 304 -5.31 -15.37 -1.84
CA GLY A 304 -6.60 -15.32 -2.51
C GLY A 304 -7.68 -16.07 -1.74
N ALA A 305 -8.92 -15.55 -1.76
CA ALA A 305 -10.06 -16.15 -1.07
C ALA A 305 -10.36 -17.60 -1.51
N ASN A 306 -9.99 -17.96 -2.75
CA ASN A 306 -10.17 -19.28 -3.32
C ASN A 306 -8.91 -20.17 -3.22
N ALA A 307 -7.79 -19.67 -2.68
CA ALA A 307 -6.50 -20.36 -2.71
C ALA A 307 -6.49 -21.71 -1.97
N PHE A 308 -7.42 -21.89 -1.02
CA PHE A 308 -7.53 -23.10 -0.19
C PHE A 308 -8.92 -23.77 -0.28
N LEU A 309 -9.76 -23.36 -1.23
CA LEU A 309 -11.11 -23.92 -1.39
C LEU A 309 -11.12 -25.04 -2.44
N HIS A 310 -11.84 -26.13 -2.14
CA HIS A 310 -12.01 -27.26 -3.03
C HIS A 310 -13.50 -27.46 -3.36
N GLU A 311 -13.89 -27.22 -4.62
CA GLU A 311 -15.27 -27.38 -5.08
C GLU A 311 -15.57 -28.81 -5.59
N SER A 312 -14.59 -29.47 -6.20
CA SER A 312 -14.74 -30.82 -6.76
C SER A 312 -14.93 -31.88 -5.67
N GLY A 313 -15.98 -32.69 -5.76
CA GLY A 313 -16.25 -33.76 -4.80
C GLY A 313 -15.14 -34.82 -4.71
N ILE A 314 -14.37 -35.01 -5.79
CA ILE A 314 -13.19 -35.91 -5.79
C ILE A 314 -12.03 -35.28 -5.00
N HIS A 315 -11.86 -33.96 -5.08
CA HIS A 315 -10.84 -33.25 -4.31
C HIS A 315 -11.20 -33.21 -2.83
N GLN A 316 -12.47 -32.96 -2.51
CA GLN A 316 -12.98 -32.99 -1.14
C GLN A 316 -12.77 -34.36 -0.48
N ASP A 317 -13.14 -35.45 -1.16
CA ASP A 317 -12.89 -36.82 -0.66
C ASP A 317 -11.39 -37.10 -0.46
N GLY A 318 -10.54 -36.62 -1.38
CA GLY A 318 -9.08 -36.71 -1.24
C GLY A 318 -8.53 -35.96 -0.03
N VAL A 319 -8.92 -34.70 0.17
CA VAL A 319 -8.51 -33.87 1.31
C VAL A 319 -9.02 -34.43 2.64
N LEU A 320 -10.25 -34.96 2.67
CA LEU A 320 -10.82 -35.62 3.86
C LEU A 320 -10.04 -36.87 4.27
N LYS A 321 -9.53 -37.64 3.29
CA LYS A 321 -8.71 -38.82 3.54
C LYS A 321 -7.28 -38.46 3.95
N ASN A 322 -6.67 -37.52 3.24
CA ASN A 322 -5.38 -36.95 3.55
C ASN A 322 -5.23 -35.56 2.90
N LYS A 323 -5.14 -34.52 3.72
CA LYS A 323 -5.00 -33.12 3.27
C LYS A 323 -3.84 -32.91 2.29
N GLN A 324 -2.73 -33.65 2.48
CA GLN A 324 -1.53 -33.53 1.63
C GLN A 324 -1.75 -33.94 0.17
N THR A 325 -2.88 -34.56 -0.16
CA THR A 325 -3.21 -34.92 -1.54
C THR A 325 -3.39 -33.71 -2.45
N TYR A 326 -3.86 -32.58 -1.91
CA TYR A 326 -4.08 -31.33 -2.66
C TYR A 326 -3.59 -30.07 -1.94
N GLU A 327 -3.39 -30.11 -0.61
CA GLU A 327 -2.91 -28.97 0.18
C GLU A 327 -1.41 -29.08 0.42
N ILE A 328 -0.61 -28.44 -0.44
CA ILE A 328 0.86 -28.31 -0.24
C ILE A 328 1.23 -27.30 0.86
N ILE A 329 0.30 -26.39 1.18
CA ILE A 329 0.39 -25.38 2.23
C ILE A 329 -0.90 -25.50 3.03
N SER A 330 -0.80 -25.62 4.36
CA SER A 330 -1.99 -25.57 5.20
C SER A 330 -2.46 -24.11 5.31
N PRO A 331 -3.77 -23.83 5.32
CA PRO A 331 -4.24 -22.45 5.37
C PRO A 331 -3.82 -21.74 6.67
N GLU A 332 -3.60 -22.49 7.75
CA GLU A 332 -3.09 -21.96 9.02
C GLU A 332 -1.65 -21.43 8.89
N THR A 333 -0.82 -22.01 8.01
CA THR A 333 0.56 -21.56 7.77
C THR A 333 0.63 -20.12 7.28
N VAL A 334 -0.44 -19.63 6.65
CA VAL A 334 -0.52 -18.26 6.08
C VAL A 334 -1.56 -17.39 6.80
N GLY A 335 -2.20 -17.92 7.84
CA GLY A 335 -3.23 -17.21 8.61
C GLY A 335 -4.61 -17.16 7.96
N ALA A 336 -4.88 -17.97 6.93
CA ALA A 336 -6.19 -18.01 6.28
C ALA A 336 -7.26 -18.67 7.17
N ASN A 337 -6.86 -19.51 8.13
CA ASN A 337 -7.75 -20.30 8.99
C ASN A 337 -7.76 -19.89 10.47
N THR A 338 -7.39 -18.66 10.84
CA THR A 338 -7.39 -18.22 12.25
C THR A 338 -8.79 -18.00 12.84
N VAL A 339 -9.45 -19.14 13.09
CA VAL A 339 -10.32 -19.52 14.20
C VAL A 339 -11.33 -18.48 14.69
N ASN A 340 -12.55 -18.57 14.14
CA ASN A 340 -13.82 -18.92 14.82
C ASN A 340 -14.11 -18.46 16.27
N LEU A 341 -13.54 -17.37 16.77
CA LEU A 341 -14.29 -16.63 17.80
C LEU A 341 -15.43 -15.92 17.05
N VAL A 342 -16.58 -16.60 16.96
CA VAL A 342 -17.78 -16.03 16.34
C VAL A 342 -18.18 -14.81 17.16
N LEU A 343 -17.74 -13.65 16.71
CA LEU A 343 -18.20 -12.40 17.24
C LEU A 343 -19.62 -12.16 16.72
N GLY A 344 -20.54 -11.91 17.65
CA GLY A 344 -21.94 -11.66 17.36
C GLY A 344 -22.56 -10.82 18.47
N LYS A 345 -23.87 -10.62 18.42
CA LYS A 345 -24.57 -9.70 19.34
C LYS A 345 -24.26 -9.89 20.82
N HIS A 346 -23.95 -11.12 21.24
CA HIS A 346 -23.64 -11.47 22.63
C HIS A 346 -22.16 -11.32 23.02
N SER A 347 -21.26 -11.02 22.07
CA SER A 347 -19.84 -10.86 22.37
C SER A 347 -19.59 -9.59 23.17
N GLY A 348 -18.91 -9.73 24.31
CA GLY A 348 -18.57 -8.63 25.22
C GLY A 348 -17.28 -7.90 24.84
N ARG A 349 -16.97 -6.82 25.55
CA ARG A 349 -15.77 -5.98 25.34
C ARG A 349 -14.47 -6.79 25.38
N ALA A 350 -14.33 -7.72 26.32
CA ALA A 350 -13.12 -8.54 26.45
C ALA A 350 -12.87 -9.42 25.21
N ALA A 351 -13.93 -10.05 24.67
CA ALA A 351 -13.84 -10.86 23.47
C ALA A 351 -13.47 -10.01 22.23
N PHE A 352 -14.07 -8.82 22.12
CA PHE A 352 -13.73 -7.87 21.05
C PHE A 352 -12.29 -7.36 21.18
N ARG A 353 -11.83 -7.00 22.38
CA ARG A 353 -10.44 -6.54 22.62
C ARG A 353 -9.40 -7.61 22.33
N SER A 354 -9.64 -8.85 22.77
CA SER A 354 -8.79 -9.99 22.42
C SER A 354 -8.69 -10.14 20.92
N ARG A 355 -9.82 -10.01 20.21
CA ARG A 355 -9.84 -10.13 18.76
C ARG A 355 -9.11 -8.97 18.08
N LEU A 356 -9.24 -7.74 18.56
CA LEU A 356 -8.48 -6.60 18.05
C LEU A 356 -6.97 -6.74 18.28
N GLN A 357 -6.55 -7.25 19.44
CA GLN A 357 -5.15 -7.55 19.72
C GLN A 357 -4.60 -8.63 18.81
N GLU A 358 -5.38 -9.70 18.60
CA GLU A 358 -5.08 -10.69 17.58
C GLU A 358 -4.93 -10.00 16.24
N LEU A 359 -5.89 -9.15 15.83
CA LEU A 359 -5.92 -8.34 14.59
C LEU A 359 -4.81 -7.32 14.43
N GLY A 360 -3.94 -7.12 15.43
CA GLY A 360 -2.89 -6.11 15.36
C GLY A 360 -3.34 -4.70 15.75
N PHE A 361 -4.62 -4.51 16.07
CA PHE A 361 -5.20 -3.28 16.60
C PHE A 361 -5.25 -3.30 18.14
N GLY A 362 -4.23 -3.87 18.77
CA GLY A 362 -4.17 -4.00 20.24
C GLY A 362 -3.88 -2.69 20.97
N GLU A 363 -3.40 -1.68 20.24
CA GLU A 363 -2.94 -0.39 20.77
C GLU A 363 -3.99 0.72 20.69
N LEU A 364 -5.24 0.40 20.34
CA LEU A 364 -6.31 1.42 20.32
C LEU A 364 -6.48 2.04 21.70
N THR A 365 -6.64 3.36 21.73
CA THR A 365 -7.04 4.10 22.93
C THR A 365 -8.41 3.61 23.43
N GLU A 366 -8.76 3.88 24.69
CA GLU A 366 -10.07 3.48 25.21
C GLU A 366 -11.23 4.11 24.43
N ASP A 367 -11.05 5.32 23.91
CA ASP A 367 -12.04 6.04 23.11
C ASP A 367 -12.20 5.41 21.72
N GLU A 368 -11.09 5.16 21.00
CA GLU A 368 -11.13 4.46 19.71
C GLU A 368 -11.70 3.04 19.85
N PHE A 369 -11.31 2.33 20.90
CA PHE A 369 -11.86 1.03 21.23
C PHE A 369 -13.37 1.11 21.48
N GLN A 370 -13.84 2.14 22.20
CA GLN A 370 -15.26 2.33 22.46
C GLN A 370 -16.06 2.58 21.19
N ILE A 371 -15.53 3.41 20.27
CA ILE A 371 -16.16 3.70 18.98
C ILE A 371 -16.21 2.44 18.10
N ALA A 372 -15.09 1.71 17.99
CA ALA A 372 -15.02 0.46 17.27
C ALA A 372 -15.97 -0.59 17.86
N PHE A 373 -16.07 -0.67 19.20
CA PHE A 373 -16.97 -1.59 19.88
C PHE A 373 -18.44 -1.27 19.65
N ASN A 374 -18.82 0.02 19.62
CA ASN A 374 -20.18 0.45 19.30
C ASN A 374 -20.54 0.09 17.85
N SER A 375 -19.65 0.36 16.90
CA SER A 375 -19.84 0.02 15.49
C SER A 375 -19.94 -1.49 15.28
N PHE A 376 -19.11 -2.26 15.99
CA PHE A 376 -19.20 -3.71 16.04
C PHE A 376 -20.56 -4.18 16.57
N LYS A 377 -21.10 -3.54 17.62
CA LYS A 377 -22.42 -3.90 18.17
C LYS A 377 -23.55 -3.65 17.17
N THR A 378 -23.53 -2.51 16.50
CA THR A 378 -24.49 -2.19 15.43
C THR A 378 -24.44 -3.25 14.33
N LEU A 379 -23.24 -3.63 13.88
CA LEU A 379 -23.08 -4.66 12.87
C LEU A 379 -23.52 -6.06 13.36
N ALA A 380 -23.22 -6.38 14.62
CA ALA A 380 -23.59 -7.66 15.21
C ALA A 380 -25.10 -7.80 15.49
N ASP A 381 -25.84 -6.69 15.51
CA ASP A 381 -27.30 -6.67 15.60
C ASP A 381 -27.96 -6.93 14.24
N SER A 382 -27.36 -6.45 13.14
CA SER A 382 -27.84 -6.70 11.78
C SER A 382 -27.37 -8.03 11.18
N LYS A 383 -26.24 -8.57 11.66
CA LYS A 383 -25.58 -9.77 11.13
C LYS A 383 -25.53 -10.92 12.14
N LYS A 384 -25.83 -12.15 11.70
CA LYS A 384 -25.78 -13.34 12.59
C LYS A 384 -24.37 -13.69 13.07
N ARG A 385 -23.36 -13.42 12.25
CA ARG A 385 -21.94 -13.67 12.52
C ARG A 385 -21.09 -12.57 11.90
N VAL A 386 -20.24 -11.93 12.70
CA VAL A 386 -19.27 -10.94 12.24
C VAL A 386 -17.96 -11.65 11.91
N THR A 387 -17.51 -11.51 10.66
CA THR A 387 -16.28 -12.12 10.13
C THR A 387 -15.05 -11.24 10.39
N GLU A 388 -13.85 -11.78 10.17
CA GLU A 388 -12.61 -11.00 10.26
C GLU A 388 -12.58 -9.86 9.23
N GLN A 389 -13.05 -10.10 8.00
CA GLN A 389 -13.14 -9.08 6.97
C GLN A 389 -14.08 -7.94 7.38
N ASP A 390 -15.20 -8.27 8.04
CA ASP A 390 -16.11 -7.26 8.58
C ASP A 390 -15.43 -6.36 9.63
N LEU A 391 -14.63 -6.97 10.52
CA LEU A 391 -13.89 -6.24 11.55
C LEU A 391 -12.82 -5.35 10.94
N LEU A 392 -12.05 -5.87 9.97
CA LEU A 392 -11.04 -5.10 9.27
C LEU A 392 -11.65 -3.93 8.51
N ALA A 393 -12.80 -4.12 7.84
CA ALA A 393 -13.52 -3.06 7.15
C ALA A 393 -14.01 -1.97 8.13
N LEU A 394 -14.56 -2.37 9.29
CA LEU A 394 -14.96 -1.44 10.35
C LEU A 394 -13.76 -0.65 10.91
N LEU A 395 -12.62 -1.31 11.11
CA LEU A 395 -11.42 -0.69 11.66
C LEU A 395 -10.76 0.24 10.64
N SER A 396 -10.72 -0.11 9.36
CA SER A 396 -10.22 0.79 8.31
C SER A 396 -11.03 2.08 8.22
N ASP A 397 -12.36 2.01 8.36
CA ASP A 397 -13.23 3.19 8.39
C ASP A 397 -12.87 4.12 9.57
N GLN A 398 -12.50 3.54 10.73
CA GLN A 398 -12.06 4.30 11.90
C GLN A 398 -10.65 4.87 11.77
N VAL A 399 -9.69 4.14 11.17
CA VAL A 399 -8.33 4.65 10.92
C VAL A 399 -8.34 5.80 9.91
N SER A 400 -9.22 5.75 8.91
CA SER A 400 -9.44 6.88 8.00
C SER A 400 -10.17 8.06 8.67
N SER A 401 -10.90 7.81 9.76
CA SER A 401 -11.66 8.82 10.54
C SER A 401 -10.90 9.41 11.74
N SER A 402 -9.83 8.76 12.21
CA SER A 402 -8.97 9.22 13.32
C SER A 402 -8.05 10.39 12.95
N ASP A 403 -8.25 10.95 11.76
CA ASP A 403 -8.03 12.37 11.44
C ASP A 403 -9.00 13.27 12.25
N GLY A 404 -9.09 13.08 13.57
CA GLY A 404 -9.98 13.84 14.46
C GLY A 404 -9.73 15.36 14.41
N GLU A 405 -8.56 15.79 13.93
CA GLU A 405 -8.24 17.21 13.69
C GLU A 405 -8.61 17.70 12.26
N ASN A 406 -8.85 16.81 11.29
CA ASN A 406 -9.13 17.16 9.88
C ASN A 406 -10.52 16.73 9.38
N THR A 407 -11.31 16.02 10.17
CA THR A 407 -12.68 15.66 9.79
C THR A 407 -13.61 16.86 9.93
N THR A 408 -13.92 17.57 8.84
CA THR A 408 -14.78 18.78 8.87
C THR A 408 -16.27 18.44 8.94
N TYR A 409 -16.72 17.43 8.20
CA TYR A 409 -18.14 17.06 8.12
C TYR A 409 -18.37 15.62 8.56
N THR A 410 -19.34 15.42 9.45
CA THR A 410 -19.85 14.10 9.84
C THR A 410 -21.33 13.97 9.48
N ILE A 411 -21.79 12.76 9.17
CA ILE A 411 -23.20 12.52 8.89
C ILE A 411 -24.00 12.37 10.18
N LYS A 412 -25.08 13.15 10.30
CA LYS A 412 -26.00 13.09 11.45
C LYS A 412 -27.25 12.29 11.13
N SER A 413 -27.83 12.50 9.95
CA SER A 413 -28.94 11.69 9.48
C SER A 413 -28.99 11.64 7.96
N LEU A 414 -29.56 10.55 7.46
CA LEU A 414 -29.74 10.25 6.05
C LEU A 414 -31.13 9.64 5.87
N GLN A 415 -31.92 10.24 4.99
CA GLN A 415 -33.18 9.64 4.54
C GLN A 415 -33.18 9.60 3.03
N VAL A 416 -33.41 8.42 2.46
CA VAL A 416 -33.48 8.23 1.02
C VAL A 416 -34.79 7.55 0.65
N VAL A 417 -35.47 8.10 -0.35
CA VAL A 417 -36.65 7.51 -0.97
C VAL A 417 -36.30 7.27 -2.44
N SER A 418 -36.34 6.02 -2.88
CA SER A 418 -35.97 5.64 -4.25
C SER A 418 -37.14 4.96 -4.94
N GLY A 419 -37.37 5.35 -6.20
CA GLY A 419 -38.25 4.65 -7.14
C GLY A 419 -37.54 4.41 -8.47
N THR A 420 -38.27 3.89 -9.45
CA THR A 420 -37.71 3.54 -10.78
C THR A 420 -37.34 4.76 -11.63
N SER A 421 -37.91 5.93 -11.35
CA SER A 421 -37.75 7.13 -12.19
C SER A 421 -36.84 8.19 -11.60
N PHE A 422 -36.81 8.32 -10.27
CA PHE A 422 -35.93 9.23 -9.53
C PHE A 422 -35.81 8.77 -8.09
N ALA A 423 -34.82 9.30 -7.39
CA ALA A 423 -34.67 9.17 -5.95
C ALA A 423 -34.56 10.55 -5.32
N THR A 424 -35.02 10.67 -4.08
CA THR A 424 -34.82 11.86 -3.26
C THR A 424 -33.99 11.48 -2.04
N ALA A 425 -33.08 12.37 -1.64
CA ALA A 425 -32.29 12.21 -0.43
C ALA A 425 -32.37 13.49 0.39
N THR A 426 -32.64 13.35 1.68
CA THR A 426 -32.48 14.40 2.69
C THR A 426 -31.27 14.05 3.54
N VAL A 427 -30.29 14.94 3.57
CA VAL A 427 -29.02 14.75 4.27
C VAL A 427 -28.86 15.80 5.36
N GLN A 428 -28.47 15.37 6.55
CA GLN A 428 -28.01 16.26 7.61
C GLN A 428 -26.55 16.00 7.92
N LEU A 429 -25.72 17.02 7.72
CA LEU A 429 -24.31 17.01 8.10
C LEU A 429 -24.10 17.86 9.35
N GLN A 430 -23.14 17.47 10.17
CA GLN A 430 -22.63 18.30 11.25
C GLN A 430 -21.24 18.79 10.87
N ASN A 431 -21.04 20.11 10.88
CA ASN A 431 -19.71 20.70 10.83
C ASN A 431 -19.08 20.55 12.22
N THR A 432 -18.00 19.79 12.32
CA THR A 432 -17.31 19.50 13.59
C THR A 432 -16.57 20.71 14.16
N GLN A 433 -16.19 21.67 13.31
CA GLN A 433 -15.43 22.85 13.68
C GLN A 433 -16.34 23.96 14.20
N THR A 434 -17.50 24.17 13.57
CA THR A 434 -18.46 25.21 13.97
C THR A 434 -19.57 24.70 14.88
N GLY A 435 -19.84 23.39 14.86
CA GLY A 435 -20.98 22.76 15.52
C GLY A 435 -22.30 22.89 14.74
N ASP A 436 -22.29 23.54 13.57
CA ASP A 436 -23.50 23.78 12.79
C ASP A 436 -24.07 22.48 12.20
N VAL A 437 -25.40 22.39 12.18
CA VAL A 437 -26.12 21.32 11.50
C VAL A 437 -26.62 21.86 10.17
N LEU A 438 -26.07 21.33 9.08
CA LEU A 438 -26.44 21.68 7.72
C LEU A 438 -27.44 20.65 7.21
N ILE A 439 -28.54 21.11 6.59
CA ILE A 439 -29.64 20.26 6.13
C ILE A 439 -30.01 20.66 4.72
N ASP A 440 -30.05 19.70 3.80
CA ASP A 440 -30.50 19.91 2.43
C ASP A 440 -31.10 18.62 1.88
N ALA A 441 -31.85 18.77 0.78
CA ALA A 441 -32.38 17.66 0.03
C ALA A 441 -32.15 17.85 -1.48
N ALA A 442 -31.90 16.73 -2.16
CA ALA A 442 -31.73 16.72 -3.60
C ALA A 442 -32.46 15.56 -4.26
N ILE A 443 -32.71 15.72 -5.55
CA ILE A 443 -33.32 14.71 -6.42
C ILE A 443 -32.22 14.18 -7.33
N GLY A 444 -31.98 12.88 -7.28
CA GLY A 444 -31.14 12.15 -8.23
C GLY A 444 -32.02 11.53 -9.31
N LYS A 445 -31.71 11.80 -10.58
CA LYS A 445 -32.43 11.24 -11.72
C LYS A 445 -31.99 9.81 -12.03
N SER A 446 -30.75 9.49 -11.71
CA SER A 446 -30.05 8.24 -11.99
C SER A 446 -30.10 7.28 -10.80
N GLY A 447 -30.47 7.74 -9.60
CA GLY A 447 -30.68 6.88 -8.45
C GLY A 447 -30.38 7.51 -7.09
N PRO A 448 -30.45 6.71 -6.01
CA PRO A 448 -30.30 7.19 -4.63
C PRO A 448 -28.91 7.75 -4.33
N ILE A 449 -27.85 7.15 -4.89
CA ILE A 449 -26.47 7.62 -4.66
C ILE A 449 -26.27 9.03 -5.21
N GLU A 450 -26.75 9.30 -6.43
CA GLU A 450 -26.69 10.63 -7.02
C GLU A 450 -27.45 11.65 -6.15
N ALA A 451 -28.65 11.30 -5.67
CA ALA A 451 -29.44 12.18 -4.82
C ALA A 451 -28.67 12.56 -3.55
N VAL A 452 -28.02 11.60 -2.90
CA VAL A 452 -27.20 11.85 -1.71
C VAL A 452 -26.00 12.74 -2.04
N PHE A 453 -25.26 12.43 -3.10
CA PHE A 453 -24.05 13.18 -3.45
C PHE A 453 -24.35 14.62 -3.84
N LEU A 454 -25.46 14.86 -4.54
CA LEU A 454 -25.92 16.21 -4.87
C LEU A 454 -26.30 17.02 -3.62
N ALA A 455 -27.01 16.41 -2.68
CA ALA A 455 -27.35 17.07 -1.41
C ALA A 455 -26.08 17.44 -0.64
N ILE A 456 -25.11 16.52 -0.55
CA ILE A 456 -23.83 16.77 0.12
C ILE A 456 -23.03 17.88 -0.58
N GLN A 457 -22.96 17.88 -1.91
CA GLN A 457 -22.27 18.93 -2.67
C GLN A 457 -22.85 20.33 -2.39
N ARG A 458 -24.18 20.44 -2.31
CA ARG A 458 -24.85 21.70 -1.97
C ARG A 458 -24.57 22.13 -0.53
N LEU A 459 -24.59 21.19 0.41
CA LEU A 459 -24.29 21.44 1.82
C LEU A 459 -22.87 21.95 2.04
N VAL A 460 -21.91 21.37 1.32
CA VAL A 460 -20.49 21.74 1.40
C VAL A 460 -20.17 22.95 0.51
N GLY A 461 -21.05 23.31 -0.42
CA GLY A 461 -20.88 24.45 -1.32
C GLY A 461 -19.82 24.23 -2.39
N LYS A 462 -19.55 22.96 -2.77
CA LYS A 462 -18.50 22.58 -3.73
C LYS A 462 -19.07 21.80 -4.90
N LYS A 463 -18.55 22.09 -6.11
CA LYS A 463 -18.82 21.29 -7.31
C LYS A 463 -17.79 20.18 -7.41
N ILE A 464 -18.26 18.94 -7.29
CA ILE A 464 -17.40 17.77 -7.17
C ILE A 464 -17.75 16.78 -8.27
N HIS A 465 -16.74 16.39 -9.03
CA HIS A 465 -16.84 15.34 -10.03
C HIS A 465 -16.49 13.99 -9.41
N LEU A 466 -17.38 13.02 -9.56
CA LEU A 466 -17.13 11.63 -9.19
C LEU A 466 -16.36 10.96 -10.32
N LEU A 467 -15.07 10.73 -10.12
CA LEU A 467 -14.18 10.11 -11.11
C LEU A 467 -14.27 8.58 -11.09
N LYS A 468 -14.49 8.00 -9.90
CA LYS A 468 -14.56 6.55 -9.73
C LYS A 468 -15.52 6.19 -8.59
N PHE A 469 -16.26 5.12 -8.76
CA PHE A 469 -17.20 4.59 -7.77
C PHE A 469 -17.25 3.07 -7.88
N ASP A 470 -16.59 2.39 -6.93
CA ASP A 470 -16.58 0.93 -6.84
C ASP A 470 -17.36 0.50 -5.60
N ILE A 471 -18.26 -0.47 -5.78
CA ILE A 471 -18.94 -1.15 -4.67
C ILE A 471 -18.55 -2.62 -4.71
N THR A 472 -18.08 -3.12 -3.57
CA THR A 472 -17.76 -4.54 -3.39
C THR A 472 -18.46 -5.07 -2.15
N ALA A 473 -19.01 -6.28 -2.24
CA ALA A 473 -19.51 -6.96 -1.04
C ALA A 473 -18.34 -7.56 -0.26
N VAL A 474 -18.33 -7.34 1.06
CA VAL A 474 -17.37 -7.96 1.98
C VAL A 474 -18.06 -9.13 2.68
N GLY A 475 -17.58 -10.33 2.38
CA GLY A 475 -18.16 -11.59 2.83
C GLY A 475 -19.30 -12.09 1.94
N GLN A 476 -20.09 -13.04 2.46
CA GLN A 476 -21.19 -13.69 1.75
C GLN A 476 -22.49 -13.59 2.54
N GLY A 477 -23.63 -13.61 1.85
CA GLY A 477 -24.96 -13.56 2.45
C GLY A 477 -25.71 -12.27 2.13
N VAL A 478 -27.01 -12.24 2.42
CA VAL A 478 -27.87 -11.05 2.27
C VAL A 478 -27.52 -9.93 3.28
N ASP A 479 -26.74 -10.27 4.29
CA ASP A 479 -26.21 -9.42 5.37
C ASP A 479 -24.71 -9.12 5.19
N ALA A 480 -24.18 -9.29 3.98
CA ALA A 480 -22.81 -8.89 3.64
C ALA A 480 -22.66 -7.36 3.76
N LEU A 481 -21.49 -6.91 4.24
CA LEU A 481 -21.18 -5.48 4.26
C LEU A 481 -20.97 -4.98 2.83
N GLY A 482 -21.51 -3.81 2.51
CA GLY A 482 -21.11 -3.06 1.33
C GLY A 482 -19.87 -2.23 1.65
N GLN A 483 -18.78 -2.48 0.94
CA GLN A 483 -17.61 -1.61 0.93
C GLN A 483 -17.65 -0.76 -0.33
N VAL A 484 -17.56 0.56 -0.16
CA VAL A 484 -17.58 1.51 -1.24
C VAL A 484 -16.27 2.28 -1.25
N SER A 485 -15.65 2.35 -2.43
CA SER A 485 -14.50 3.21 -2.70
C SER A 485 -14.91 4.27 -3.72
N VAL A 486 -14.58 5.53 -3.45
CA VAL A 486 -14.84 6.62 -4.37
C VAL A 486 -13.59 7.43 -4.64
N LYS A 487 -13.51 7.98 -5.85
CA LYS A 487 -12.50 8.96 -6.24
C LYS A 487 -13.21 10.21 -6.73
N ILE A 488 -12.83 11.37 -6.21
CA ILE A 488 -13.43 12.66 -6.55
C ILE A 488 -12.37 13.66 -7.01
N ALA A 489 -12.79 14.66 -7.78
CA ALA A 489 -12.03 15.87 -8.06
C ALA A 489 -12.93 17.09 -7.92
N GLU A 490 -12.37 18.22 -7.49
CA GLU A 490 -13.09 19.49 -7.45
C GLU A 490 -13.03 20.18 -8.80
N SER A 491 -14.18 20.63 -9.29
CA SER A 491 -14.24 21.37 -10.56
C SER A 491 -13.72 22.80 -10.36
N THR A 492 -12.59 23.12 -10.99
CA THR A 492 -12.04 24.49 -10.96
C THR A 492 -12.64 25.37 -12.05
N SER A 493 -13.89 25.82 -11.87
CA SER A 493 -14.46 26.83 -12.79
C SER A 493 -14.00 28.25 -12.44
N THR A 494 -12.79 28.62 -12.86
CA THR A 494 -12.34 30.03 -12.98
C THR A 494 -12.40 30.48 -14.43
N SER A 495 -13.61 30.82 -14.90
CA SER A 495 -13.76 31.77 -16.01
C SER A 495 -15.16 32.39 -15.93
N GLY A 496 -15.20 33.68 -15.59
CA GLY A 496 -16.44 34.44 -15.60
C GLY A 496 -16.97 34.64 -17.01
N SER A 497 -18.24 34.34 -17.22
CA SER A 497 -19.12 35.13 -18.07
C SER A 497 -20.57 34.91 -17.65
N SER A 498 -21.22 36.00 -17.32
CA SER A 498 -22.66 36.13 -17.12
C SER A 498 -23.43 35.67 -18.36
N SER A 499 -24.30 34.67 -18.21
CA SER A 499 -25.61 34.63 -18.87
C SER A 499 -26.45 33.52 -18.25
N ASP A 500 -27.53 33.92 -17.60
CA ASP A 500 -28.66 33.06 -17.27
C ASP A 500 -29.13 32.31 -18.53
N ASN A 501 -29.19 30.99 -18.46
CA ASN A 501 -30.21 30.19 -19.12
C ASN A 501 -30.24 28.79 -18.50
N GLU A 502 -31.40 28.47 -17.92
CA GLU A 502 -31.83 27.13 -17.56
C GLU A 502 -32.00 26.27 -18.82
N ASP A 503 -31.90 24.95 -18.64
CA ASP A 503 -32.14 23.87 -19.62
C ASP A 503 -31.11 23.63 -20.73
N ALA A 504 -30.14 22.77 -20.43
CA ALA A 504 -29.66 21.76 -21.38
C ALA A 504 -29.05 20.56 -20.65
N VAL A 505 -29.68 19.40 -20.78
CA VAL A 505 -29.07 18.09 -20.54
C VAL A 505 -28.09 17.87 -21.69
N ALA A 506 -26.79 17.89 -21.40
CA ALA A 506 -25.75 17.57 -22.36
C ALA A 506 -25.14 16.20 -22.04
N GLU A 507 -25.17 15.37 -23.07
CA GLU A 507 -24.77 13.97 -23.11
C GLU A 507 -23.28 13.78 -22.80
N ASN A 508 -22.97 12.58 -22.32
CA ASN A 508 -21.61 12.06 -22.15
C ASN A 508 -20.81 12.21 -23.46
N GLU A 509 -19.77 13.03 -23.43
CA GLU A 509 -18.62 12.87 -24.32
C GLU A 509 -17.34 12.87 -23.48
N ASP A 510 -16.65 11.73 -23.53
CA ASP A 510 -15.22 11.58 -23.23
C ASP A 510 -14.44 12.71 -23.91
N LYS A 511 -14.03 13.71 -23.13
CA LYS A 511 -12.90 14.56 -23.48
C LYS A 511 -11.92 14.52 -22.33
N ASP A 512 -10.88 13.74 -22.59
CA ASP A 512 -9.58 13.76 -21.95
C ASP A 512 -9.08 15.21 -21.82
N ALA A 513 -9.48 15.85 -20.73
CA ALA A 513 -9.12 17.21 -20.38
C ALA A 513 -8.07 17.16 -19.27
N GLY A 514 -6.80 17.18 -19.70
CA GLY A 514 -5.72 17.86 -19.00
C GLY A 514 -5.56 17.60 -17.50
N LEU A 515 -4.75 16.58 -17.20
CA LEU A 515 -3.99 16.39 -15.97
C LEU A 515 -3.57 17.72 -15.30
N ASN A 516 -4.29 18.13 -14.24
CA ASN A 516 -3.78 18.97 -13.13
C ASN A 516 -4.79 19.17 -11.96
N GLU A 517 -5.98 18.54 -11.97
CA GLU A 517 -6.88 18.60 -10.80
C GLU A 517 -6.48 17.57 -9.73
N ALA A 518 -6.30 18.03 -8.49
CA ALA A 518 -6.00 17.16 -7.36
C ALA A 518 -7.19 16.22 -7.10
N THR A 519 -6.94 14.92 -7.09
CA THR A 519 -7.97 13.90 -6.85
C THR A 519 -7.92 13.39 -5.41
N TYR A 520 -9.08 13.11 -4.83
CA TYR A 520 -9.21 12.63 -3.46
C TYR A 520 -9.96 11.31 -3.43
N HIS A 521 -9.50 10.38 -2.61
CA HIS A 521 -10.11 9.06 -2.46
C HIS A 521 -10.79 8.95 -1.11
N GLY A 522 -11.89 8.21 -1.03
CA GLY A 522 -12.56 7.91 0.22
C GLY A 522 -13.14 6.50 0.21
N HIS A 523 -13.14 5.88 1.39
CA HIS A 523 -13.63 4.54 1.61
C HIS A 523 -14.73 4.58 2.66
N GLY A 524 -15.70 3.69 2.57
CA GLY A 524 -16.76 3.54 3.56
C GLY A 524 -17.28 2.12 3.57
N ALA A 525 -17.58 1.62 4.77
CA ALA A 525 -18.18 0.31 4.96
C ALA A 525 -19.46 0.41 5.79
N ASP A 526 -20.52 -0.25 5.34
CA ASP A 526 -21.78 -0.35 6.08
C ASP A 526 -22.62 -1.54 5.59
N SER A 527 -23.53 -2.04 6.41
CA SER A 527 -24.53 -3.02 6.00
C SER A 527 -25.52 -2.45 4.96
N ASP A 528 -25.67 -1.13 4.92
CA ASP A 528 -26.43 -0.41 3.90
C ASP A 528 -25.49 0.25 2.88
N ILE A 529 -25.57 -0.18 1.61
CA ILE A 529 -24.71 0.33 0.52
C ILE A 529 -24.84 1.85 0.34
N ILE A 530 -26.02 2.43 0.60
CA ILE A 530 -26.21 3.88 0.49
C ILE A 530 -25.45 4.58 1.61
N GLN A 531 -25.47 4.05 2.84
CA GLN A 531 -24.68 4.60 3.94
C GLN A 531 -23.18 4.42 3.71
N ALA A 532 -22.75 3.26 3.23
CA ALA A 532 -21.36 3.00 2.88
C ALA A 532 -20.85 3.99 1.81
N ALA A 533 -21.62 4.21 0.75
CA ALA A 533 -21.32 5.19 -0.28
C ALA A 533 -21.27 6.63 0.27
N THR A 534 -22.18 6.95 1.18
CA THR A 534 -22.22 8.27 1.82
C THR A 534 -20.96 8.53 2.65
N LYS A 535 -20.54 7.55 3.46
CA LYS A 535 -19.30 7.63 4.25
C LYS A 535 -18.09 7.76 3.34
N ALA A 536 -17.99 6.93 2.30
CA ALA A 536 -16.90 6.99 1.33
C ALA A 536 -16.78 8.38 0.69
N TYR A 537 -17.91 8.95 0.28
CA TYR A 537 -17.96 10.28 -0.32
C TYR A 537 -17.60 11.41 0.65
N LEU A 538 -18.11 11.37 1.89
CA LEU A 538 -17.73 12.33 2.92
C LEU A 538 -16.25 12.23 3.29
N ASN A 539 -15.70 11.02 3.36
CA ASN A 539 -14.27 10.81 3.64
C ASN A 539 -13.39 11.42 2.53
N ALA A 540 -13.79 11.27 1.27
CA ALA A 540 -13.11 11.91 0.15
C ALA A 540 -13.21 13.46 0.20
N ILE A 541 -14.39 13.99 0.57
CA ILE A 541 -14.62 15.44 0.73
C ILE A 541 -13.81 16.01 1.90
N ASN A 542 -13.78 15.34 3.05
CA ASN A 542 -13.02 15.79 4.21
C ASN A 542 -11.53 15.88 3.87
N ARG A 543 -10.99 14.94 3.08
CA ARG A 543 -9.61 14.99 2.56
C ARG A 543 -9.38 16.19 1.63
N LEU A 544 -10.35 16.50 0.76
CA LEU A 544 -10.33 17.69 -0.10
C LEU A 544 -10.25 18.96 0.75
N VAL A 545 -11.17 19.13 1.69
CA VAL A 545 -11.27 20.33 2.54
C VAL A 545 -10.05 20.48 3.44
N ALA A 546 -9.53 19.39 4.00
CA ALA A 546 -8.32 19.41 4.81
C ALA A 546 -7.09 19.89 4.00
N ASN A 547 -6.98 19.49 2.73
CA ASN A 547 -5.89 19.91 1.86
C ASN A 547 -5.98 21.41 1.51
N GLU A 548 -7.18 21.93 1.27
CA GLU A 548 -7.40 23.37 1.05
C GLU A 548 -7.04 24.20 2.28
N ASN A 549 -7.49 23.78 3.46
CA ASN A 549 -7.16 24.47 4.72
C ASN A 549 -5.65 24.54 4.94
N LYS A 550 -4.91 23.47 4.63
CA LYS A 550 -3.44 23.45 4.69
C LYS A 550 -2.80 24.44 3.70
N ARG A 551 -3.33 24.56 2.47
CA ARG A 551 -2.87 25.57 1.49
C ARG A 551 -3.05 26.99 1.99
N ILE A 552 -4.25 27.31 2.50
CA ILE A 552 -4.59 28.66 3.02
C ILE A 552 -3.70 29.03 4.24
N LEU A 553 -3.44 28.07 5.13
CA LEU A 553 -2.56 28.26 6.29
C LEU A 553 -1.08 28.40 5.90
N GLY A 554 -0.64 27.73 4.82
CA GLY A 554 0.70 27.84 4.26
C GLY A 554 0.97 29.21 3.62
N GLU A 555 0.02 29.74 2.86
CA GLU A 555 0.13 31.08 2.25
C GLU A 555 0.22 32.20 3.30
N ARG A 556 -0.50 32.07 4.42
CA ARG A 556 -0.44 33.06 5.53
C ARG A 556 0.90 33.10 6.29
N LYS A 557 1.75 32.07 6.18
CA LYS A 557 3.07 32.06 6.83
C LYS A 557 4.18 32.72 6.00
N VAL A 558 3.92 33.06 4.73
CA VAL A 558 4.91 33.69 3.84
C VAL A 558 4.84 35.23 3.92
N ASP A 559 3.78 35.80 4.48
CA ASP A 559 3.55 37.25 4.59
C ASP A 559 3.84 37.84 6.00
N VAL A 560 4.76 37.25 6.78
CA VAL A 560 5.23 37.83 8.07
C VAL A 560 6.73 38.01 8.11
#